data_AF-A0A562HYG6-F1
#
_entry.id   AF-A0A562HYG6-F1
#
_cell.length_a   1.000
_cell.length_b   1.000
_cell.length_c   1.000
_cell.angle_alpha   90.00
_cell.angle_beta   90.00
_cell.angle_gamma   90.00
#
_symmetry.space_group_name_H-M   'P 1'
#
loop_
_entity.id
_entity.type
_entity.pdbx_description
1 polymer ?
#
loop_
_entity_poly.entity_id
_entity_poly.type
_entity_poly.pdbx_seq_one_letter_code
_entity_poly.pdbx_strand_id
1 'polypeptide(L)'
;MFLVFCSISPDSALIHRRLQSVVIERRDALEVIRAQDTPQTLFYVDPPYMPSTRSAAKYRHELNLEQHQALLDRLTKVQGMVVISGYPSELYDDVLTGWGRVERKHRASGSAL
;
A
#
# COMPACT_ATOMS: atom_id res chain seq x y z
N MET A 1 2.64 -6.98 1.47
CA MET A 1 1.78 -7.04 0.28
C MET A 1 2.10 -5.82 -0.56
N PHE A 2 2.71 -6.01 -1.73
CA PHE A 2 2.88 -4.96 -2.75
C PHE A 2 2.16 -5.48 -3.99
N LEU A 3 1.24 -4.68 -4.55
CA LEU A 3 0.56 -5.01 -5.79
C LEU A 3 0.66 -3.80 -6.73
N VAL A 4 1.61 -3.89 -7.65
CA VAL A 4 1.57 -3.09 -8.87
C VAL A 4 0.51 -3.70 -9.77
N PHE A 5 -0.69 -3.13 -9.80
CA PHE A 5 -1.67 -3.43 -10.84
C PHE A 5 -1.36 -2.58 -12.08
N CYS A 6 -0.85 -3.21 -13.13
CA CYS A 6 -0.87 -2.68 -14.48
C CYS A 6 -1.72 -3.63 -15.33
N SER A 7 -2.75 -3.11 -16.00
CA SER A 7 -3.55 -3.87 -16.96
C SER A 7 -2.61 -4.45 -18.02
N ILE A 8 -2.58 -5.77 -18.13
CA ILE A 8 -1.62 -6.52 -18.95
C ILE A 8 -2.08 -6.47 -20.41
N SER A 9 -1.39 -5.66 -21.21
CA SER A 9 -1.32 -5.85 -22.67
C SER A 9 -0.47 -7.11 -22.97
N PRO A 10 -0.70 -7.86 -24.06
CA PRO A 10 -0.11 -9.20 -24.30
C PRO A 10 1.42 -9.26 -24.45
N ASP A 11 2.11 -8.12 -24.37
CA ASP A 11 3.52 -8.03 -24.71
C ASP A 11 4.44 -8.41 -23.53
N SER A 12 4.68 -9.72 -23.42
CA SER A 12 5.56 -10.32 -22.40
C SER A 12 6.99 -9.74 -22.40
N ALA A 13 7.48 -9.23 -23.54
CA ALA A 13 8.80 -8.62 -23.64
C ALA A 13 8.87 -7.29 -22.88
N LEU A 14 7.80 -6.50 -22.89
CA LEU A 14 7.73 -5.24 -22.15
C LEU A 14 7.71 -5.48 -20.65
N ILE A 15 6.94 -6.47 -20.18
CA ILE A 15 6.88 -6.85 -18.77
C ILE A 15 8.24 -7.33 -18.29
N HIS A 16 8.88 -8.22 -19.06
CA HIS A 16 10.21 -8.72 -18.76
C HIS A 16 11.19 -7.56 -18.56
N ARG A 17 11.24 -6.60 -19.51
CA ARG A 17 12.11 -5.40 -19.40
C ARG A 17 11.82 -4.57 -18.15
N ARG A 18 10.55 -4.34 -17.79
CA ARG A 18 10.19 -3.55 -16.60
C ARG A 18 10.58 -4.24 -15.29
N LEU A 19 10.64 -5.57 -15.28
CA LEU A 19 10.96 -6.35 -14.07
C LEU A 19 12.45 -6.68 -13.93
N GLN A 20 13.31 -6.37 -14.92
CA GLN A 20 14.74 -6.71 -14.88
C GLN A 20 15.49 -6.18 -13.65
N SER A 21 15.06 -5.05 -13.10
CA SER A 21 15.66 -4.44 -11.90
C SER A 21 14.75 -4.51 -10.67
N VAL A 22 13.73 -5.39 -10.70
CA VAL A 22 12.76 -5.54 -9.61
C VAL A 22 13.12 -6.76 -8.78
N VAL A 23 13.32 -6.55 -7.49
CA VAL A 23 13.40 -7.65 -6.51
C VAL A 23 12.00 -7.96 -6.00
N ILE A 24 11.61 -9.24 -6.05
CA ILE A 24 10.32 -9.71 -5.55
C ILE A 24 10.57 -10.52 -4.27
N GLU A 25 10.07 -10.01 -3.14
CA GLU A 25 10.20 -10.66 -1.83
C GLU A 25 8.84 -11.12 -1.31
N ARG A 26 8.76 -12.38 -0.84
CA ARG A 26 7.62 -12.88 -0.06
C ARG A 26 7.99 -12.87 1.42
N ARG A 27 7.86 -11.71 2.06
CA ARG A 27 8.25 -11.48 3.46
C ARG A 27 7.24 -10.60 4.19
N ASP A 28 7.38 -10.54 5.51
CA ASP A 28 6.66 -9.56 6.31
C ASP A 28 6.97 -8.13 5.84
N ALA A 29 5.94 -7.30 5.73
CA ALA A 29 6.09 -5.96 5.16
C ALA A 29 6.96 -5.06 6.06
N LEU A 30 6.86 -5.20 7.38
CA LEU A 30 7.64 -4.38 8.31
C LEU A 30 9.11 -4.77 8.28
N GLU A 31 9.43 -6.04 8.04
CA GLU A 31 10.81 -6.49 7.80
C GLU A 31 11.41 -5.88 6.54
N VAL A 32 10.66 -5.90 5.43
CA VAL A 32 11.11 -5.30 4.17
C VAL A 32 11.32 -3.80 4.33
N ILE A 33 10.37 -3.10 4.96
CA ILE A 33 10.50 -1.66 5.24
C ILE A 33 11.76 -1.38 6.05
N ARG A 34 12.03 -2.16 7.10
CA ARG A 34 13.25 -2.02 7.92
C ARG A 34 14.53 -2.22 7.12
N ALA A 35 14.57 -3.26 6.29
CA ALA A 35 15.76 -3.62 5.52
C ALA A 35 16.09 -2.61 4.41
N GLN A 36 15.06 -1.96 3.86
CA GLN A 36 15.19 -1.04 2.74
C GLN A 36 15.17 0.45 3.18
N ASP A 37 15.12 0.73 4.48
CA ASP A 37 15.02 2.10 4.99
C ASP A 37 16.34 2.86 4.82
N THR A 38 16.36 3.74 3.82
CA THR A 38 17.46 4.66 3.55
C THR A 38 16.88 6.03 3.20
N PRO A 39 17.63 7.13 3.36
CA PRO A 39 17.15 8.45 2.97
C PRO A 39 16.79 8.60 1.48
N GLN A 40 17.26 7.69 0.61
CA GLN A 40 16.96 7.69 -0.83
C GLN A 40 15.78 6.78 -1.19
N THR A 41 15.25 6.00 -0.24
CA THR A 41 14.16 5.08 -0.49
C THR A 41 12.81 5.79 -0.52
N LEU A 42 11.98 5.48 -1.52
CA LEU A 42 10.56 5.81 -1.52
C LEU A 42 9.74 4.55 -1.29
N PHE A 43 8.97 4.55 -0.21
CA PHE A 43 8.00 3.49 0.09
C PHE A 43 6.63 3.88 -0.46
N TYR A 44 6.14 3.12 -1.45
CA TYR A 44 4.74 3.17 -1.86
C TYR A 44 3.97 2.03 -1.19
N VAL A 45 3.07 2.35 -0.27
CA VAL A 45 2.40 1.37 0.59
C VAL A 45 0.90 1.32 0.28
N ASP A 46 0.42 0.15 -0.11
CA ASP A 46 -0.99 -0.12 -0.40
C ASP A 46 -1.48 -1.30 0.45
N PRO A 47 -1.78 -1.07 1.74
CA PRO A 47 -2.18 -2.14 2.65
C PRO A 47 -3.60 -2.63 2.32
N PRO A 48 -3.97 -3.88 2.70
CA PRO A 48 -5.38 -4.25 2.75
C PRO A 48 -6.16 -3.18 3.51
N TYR A 49 -7.18 -2.57 2.89
CA TYR A 49 -7.90 -1.49 3.54
C TYR A 49 -8.64 -1.97 4.79
N MET A 50 -8.78 -1.06 5.76
CA MET A 50 -9.54 -1.26 6.99
C MET A 50 -10.87 -1.97 6.71
N PRO A 51 -11.22 -3.02 7.46
CA PRO A 51 -12.50 -3.71 7.32
C PRO A 51 -13.70 -2.75 7.45
N SER A 52 -13.60 -1.74 8.31
CA SER A 52 -14.64 -0.74 8.54
C SER A 52 -14.89 0.21 7.36
N THR A 53 -13.95 0.32 6.41
CA THR A 53 -14.03 1.28 5.30
C THR A 53 -14.49 0.65 3.98
N ARG A 54 -14.97 -0.60 3.99
CA ARG A 54 -15.30 -1.36 2.76
C ARG A 54 -16.56 -2.21 2.90
N SER A 55 -17.27 -2.40 1.80
CA SER A 55 -18.56 -3.10 1.75
C SER A 55 -18.47 -4.64 1.74
N ALA A 56 -17.29 -5.23 1.51
CA ALA A 56 -17.10 -6.69 1.50
C ALA A 56 -15.65 -7.11 1.79
N ALA A 57 -15.45 -8.28 2.42
CA ALA A 57 -14.16 -8.96 2.59
C ALA A 57 -13.59 -9.40 1.22
N LYS A 58 -12.52 -8.74 0.74
CA LYS A 58 -11.94 -8.96 -0.61
C LYS A 58 -10.46 -9.37 -0.57
N TYR A 59 -9.80 -9.27 0.58
CA TYR A 59 -8.40 -9.67 0.71
C TYR A 59 -8.32 -11.06 1.33
N ARG A 60 -7.49 -11.94 0.75
CA ARG A 60 -7.24 -13.29 1.30
C ARG A 60 -6.54 -13.24 2.66
N HIS A 61 -5.74 -12.19 2.87
CA HIS A 61 -5.03 -11.92 4.13
C HIS A 61 -5.33 -10.48 4.52
N GLU A 62 -6.06 -10.30 5.62
CA GLU A 62 -6.43 -8.99 6.13
C GLU A 62 -5.45 -8.51 7.19
N LEU A 63 -5.39 -7.19 7.38
CA LEU A 63 -4.76 -6.61 8.56
C LEU A 63 -5.85 -6.29 9.58
N ASN A 64 -5.62 -6.68 10.83
CA ASN A 64 -6.41 -6.20 11.95
C ASN A 64 -5.98 -4.77 12.33
N LEU A 65 -6.73 -4.16 13.26
CA LEU A 65 -6.48 -2.79 13.70
C LEU A 65 -5.06 -2.59 14.26
N GLU A 66 -4.58 -3.53 15.06
CA GLU A 66 -3.23 -3.48 15.66
C GLU A 66 -2.13 -3.55 14.60
N GLN A 67 -2.33 -4.35 13.55
CA GLN A 67 -1.40 -4.46 12.44
C GLN A 67 -1.38 -3.19 11.58
N HIS A 68 -2.53 -2.52 11.41
CA HIS A 68 -2.59 -1.19 10.81
C HIS A 68 -1.82 -0.18 11.66
N GLN A 69 -2.01 -0.18 12.98
CA GLN A 69 -1.27 0.71 13.88
C GLN A 69 0.23 0.47 13.78
N ALA A 70 0.68 -0.78 13.86
CA ALA A 70 2.11 -1.14 13.76
C ALA A 70 2.73 -0.72 12.43
N LEU A 71 1.96 -0.80 11.33
CA LEU A 71 2.38 -0.30 10.03
C LEU A 71 2.55 1.23 10.05
N LEU A 72 1.55 1.99 10.51
CA LEU A 72 1.61 3.45 10.55
C LEU A 72 2.73 3.95 11.48
N ASP A 73 2.90 3.31 12.64
CA ASP A 73 3.99 3.60 13.58
C ASP A 73 5.36 3.38 12.96
N ARG A 74 5.49 2.39 12.07
CA ARG A 74 6.75 2.18 11.35
C ARG A 74 6.95 3.24 10.27
N LEU A 75 5.92 3.53 9.49
CA LEU A 75 6.01 4.46 8.35
C LEU A 75 6.26 5.90 8.78
N THR A 76 5.77 6.32 9.95
CA THR A 76 6.05 7.65 10.51
C THR A 76 7.49 7.83 11.01
N LYS A 77 8.26 6.75 11.09
CA LYS A 77 9.63 6.73 11.64
C LYS A 77 10.72 6.35 10.63
N VAL A 78 10.36 6.15 9.35
CA VAL A 78 11.36 5.82 8.33
C VAL A 78 12.23 7.03 8.01
N GLN A 79 13.46 6.78 7.57
CA GLN A 79 14.36 7.82 7.08
C GLN A 79 14.02 8.25 5.65
N GLY A 80 13.45 7.33 4.87
CA GLY A 80 13.03 7.57 3.50
C GLY A 80 11.73 8.37 3.37
N MET A 81 11.23 8.40 2.14
CA MET A 81 9.94 9.01 1.79
C MET A 81 8.84 7.96 1.80
N VAL A 82 7.59 8.37 2.08
CA VAL A 82 6.45 7.46 2.10
C VAL A 82 5.27 8.06 1.34
N VAL A 83 4.63 7.22 0.54
CA VAL A 83 3.29 7.45 -0.02
C VAL A 83 2.44 6.25 0.39
N ILE A 84 1.31 6.51 1.05
CA ILE A 84 0.35 5.48 1.46
C ILE A 84 -1.01 5.72 0.81
N SER A 85 -1.60 4.67 0.22
CA SER A 85 -2.97 4.68 -0.30
C SER A 85 -3.94 4.03 0.68
N GLY A 86 -5.17 4.55 0.74
CA GLY A 86 -6.20 4.07 1.65
C GLY A 86 -7.51 4.83 1.49
N TYR A 87 -8.58 4.29 2.08
CA TYR A 87 -9.81 5.04 2.34
C TYR A 87 -9.66 5.88 3.62
N PRO A 88 -10.44 6.96 3.76
CA PRO A 88 -10.50 7.71 5.02
C PRO A 88 -10.82 6.79 6.19
N SER A 89 -10.07 6.94 7.29
CA SER A 89 -10.32 6.21 8.54
C SER A 89 -9.79 7.03 9.71
N GLU A 90 -10.47 6.99 10.84
CA GLU A 90 -10.09 7.74 12.04
C GLU A 90 -8.65 7.45 12.46
N LEU A 91 -8.24 6.18 12.46
CA LEU A 91 -6.86 5.79 12.78
C LEU A 91 -5.82 6.49 11.88
N TYR A 92 -6.06 6.51 10.57
CA TYR A 92 -5.12 7.10 9.63
C TYR A 92 -5.11 8.62 9.76
N ASP A 93 -6.28 9.21 9.97
CA ASP A 93 -6.44 10.65 10.15
C ASP A 93 -5.71 11.13 11.42
N ASP A 94 -5.77 10.35 12.50
CA ASP A 94 -5.07 10.64 13.74
C ASP A 94 -3.55 10.50 13.59
N VAL A 95 -3.08 9.34 13.11
CA VAL A 95 -1.64 9.02 13.09
C VAL A 95 -0.88 9.80 12.01
N LEU A 96 -1.50 10.06 10.86
CA LEU A 96 -0.87 10.77 9.74
C LEU A 96 -1.12 12.29 9.78
N THR A 97 -1.43 12.83 10.95
CA THR A 97 -1.54 14.27 11.17
C THR A 97 -0.28 14.98 10.64
N GLY A 98 -0.48 15.96 9.75
CA GLY A 98 0.60 16.73 9.12
C GLY A 98 1.10 16.18 7.79
N TRP A 99 0.62 15.02 7.34
CA TRP A 99 0.94 14.50 6.00
C TRP A 99 0.12 15.20 4.92
N GLY A 100 0.72 15.33 3.73
CA GLY A 100 0.01 15.80 2.55
C GLY A 100 -1.06 14.79 2.11
N ARG A 101 -2.34 15.18 2.15
CA ARG A 101 -3.46 14.35 1.73
C ARG A 101 -3.95 14.73 0.35
N VAL A 102 -4.08 13.74 -0.53
CA VAL A 102 -4.59 13.92 -1.89
C VAL A 102 -5.79 13.00 -2.08
N GLU A 103 -6.97 13.58 -2.24
CA GLU A 103 -8.19 12.83 -2.49
C GLU A 103 -8.50 12.72 -3.97
N ARG A 104 -9.02 11.56 -4.37
CA ARG A 104 -9.48 11.28 -5.73
C ARG A 104 -10.82 10.57 -5.64
N LYS A 105 -11.79 11.04 -6.42
CA LYS A 105 -13.05 10.31 -6.59
C LYS A 105 -12.77 9.01 -7.33
N HIS A 106 -12.83 7.89 -6.64
CA HIS A 106 -12.73 6.57 -7.26
C HIS A 106 -14.14 6.06 -7.60
N ARG A 107 -14.37 5.74 -8.88
CA ARG A 107 -15.51 4.92 -9.29
C ARG A 107 -15.04 3.47 -9.29
N ALA A 108 -15.38 2.72 -8.24
CA ALA A 108 -15.30 1.28 -8.32
C ALA A 108 -16.44 0.80 -9.23
N SER A 109 -16.12 0.25 -10.41
CA SER A 109 -17.10 -0.47 -11.22
C SER A 109 -17.52 -1.73 -10.45
N GLY A 110 -18.60 -1.60 -9.69
CA GLY A 110 -19.02 -2.61 -8.72
C GLY A 110 -20.50 -2.50 -8.34
N SER A 111 -21.37 -2.23 -9.31
CA SER A 111 -22.77 -2.65 -9.30
C SER A 111 -23.37 -2.39 -10.68
N ALA A 112 -23.49 -3.44 -11.49
CA ALA A 112 -24.60 -3.49 -12.44
C ALA A 112 -25.88 -3.52 -11.60
N LEU A 113 -26.78 -2.57 -11.86
CA LEU A 113 -28.20 -2.78 -11.64
C LEU A 113 -28.75 -3.54 -12.85
#